data_AF-A0AAW8R354-F1
#
_entry.id   AF-A0AAW8R354-F1
#
_cell.length_a   1.000
_cell.length_b   1.000
_cell.length_c   1.000
_cell.angle_alpha   90.00
_cell.angle_beta   90.00
_cell.angle_gamma   90.00
#
_symmetry.space_group_name_H-M   'P 1'
#
loop_
_entity.id
_entity.type
_entity.pdbx_description
1 polymer ?
#
loop_
_entity_poly.entity_id
_entity_poly.type
_entity_poly.pdbx_seq_one_letter_code
_entity_poly.pdbx_strand_id
1 'polypeptide(L)'
;MIDTSPKKLESADILTLFAFRYILDEPHPVINLEQDLQDLNTWPERLEDSYRAEWTSYIKKRLHTIKAKPEKEQSVFWRKHTELMSNRNNDQRFAEFANQILHIQSLASTDNITVLPTPLKRYLQRLLQL
;
A
#
# COMPACT_ATOMS: atom_id res chain seq x y z
N MET A 1 -13.02 19.24 3.09
CA MET A 1 -11.74 19.05 3.79
C MET A 1 -11.57 17.57 4.10
N ILE A 2 -10.50 16.94 3.60
CA ILE A 2 -10.16 15.57 3.97
C ILE A 2 -9.56 15.63 5.38
N ASP A 3 -10.30 15.14 6.36
CA ASP A 3 -9.83 15.03 7.74
C ASP A 3 -8.64 14.05 7.80
N THR A 4 -7.47 14.57 8.16
CA THR A 4 -6.19 13.83 8.21
C THR A 4 -5.75 13.54 9.63
N SER A 5 -6.73 13.40 10.52
CA SER A 5 -6.50 13.00 11.89
C SER A 5 -5.85 11.61 11.95
N PRO A 6 -4.91 11.37 12.89
CA PRO A 6 -4.13 10.13 12.97
C PRO A 6 -5.00 8.87 13.10
N LYS A 7 -6.19 8.97 13.71
CA LYS A 7 -7.18 7.88 13.78
C LYS A 7 -7.78 7.49 12.43
N LYS A 8 -7.87 8.43 11.47
CA LYS A 8 -8.51 8.20 10.17
C LYS A 8 -7.56 7.58 9.14
N LEU A 9 -6.25 7.77 9.33
CA LEU A 9 -5.21 7.14 8.52
C LEU A 9 -5.12 5.63 8.79
N GLU A 10 -5.32 5.18 10.03
CA GLU A 10 -5.28 3.74 10.33
C GLU A 10 -6.49 2.99 9.77
N SER A 11 -7.64 3.67 9.64
CA SER A 11 -8.83 3.15 8.98
C SER A 11 -8.86 3.41 7.47
N ALA A 12 -7.83 4.04 6.89
CA ALA A 12 -7.80 4.33 5.47
C ALA A 12 -7.60 3.05 4.65
N ASP A 13 -8.23 2.99 3.47
CA ASP A 13 -7.95 1.95 2.51
C ASP A 13 -6.49 2.03 2.05
N ILE A 14 -5.92 0.89 1.67
CA ILE A 14 -4.50 0.79 1.34
C ILE A 14 -4.12 1.67 0.13
N LEU A 15 -5.05 1.92 -0.79
CA LEU A 15 -4.79 2.75 -1.96
C LEU A 15 -4.69 4.22 -1.58
N THR A 16 -5.50 4.69 -0.65
CA THR A 16 -5.35 6.02 -0.05
C THR A 16 -4.00 6.14 0.66
N LEU A 17 -3.59 5.14 1.43
CA LEU A 17 -2.26 5.11 2.06
C LEU A 17 -1.13 5.14 1.02
N PHE A 18 -1.25 4.33 -0.03
CA PHE A 18 -0.31 4.31 -1.14
C PHE A 18 -0.21 5.67 -1.84
N ALA A 19 -1.33 6.33 -2.13
CA ALA A 19 -1.34 7.65 -2.76
C ALA A 19 -0.62 8.70 -1.90
N PHE A 20 -0.85 8.70 -0.59
CA PHE A 20 -0.09 9.55 0.33
C PHE A 20 1.40 9.21 0.31
N ARG A 21 1.75 7.92 0.42
CA ARG A 21 3.15 7.46 0.42
C ARG A 21 3.88 7.83 -0.87
N TYR A 22 3.21 7.74 -2.01
CA TYR A 22 3.71 8.08 -3.35
C TYR A 22 3.95 9.58 -3.52
N ILE A 23 3.01 10.43 -3.09
CA ILE A 23 3.17 11.88 -3.23
C ILE A 23 4.22 12.43 -2.26
N LEU A 24 4.31 11.82 -1.07
CA LEU A 24 5.28 12.15 -0.02
C LEU A 24 6.61 11.41 -0.21
N ASP A 25 6.77 10.65 -1.30
CA ASP A 25 8.00 9.93 -1.57
C ASP A 25 9.10 10.93 -1.93
N GLU A 26 10.02 11.11 -0.99
CA GLU A 26 11.31 11.71 -1.25
C GLU A 26 12.30 10.54 -1.38
N PRO A 27 13.25 10.58 -2.32
CA PRO A 27 14.30 9.56 -2.41
C PRO A 27 15.03 9.50 -1.06
N HIS A 28 14.72 8.47 -0.28
CA HIS A 28 15.29 8.23 1.04
C HIS A 28 16.18 6.99 0.95
N PRO A 29 17.42 7.03 1.45
CA PRO A 29 18.39 5.94 1.26
C PRO A 29 18.01 4.62 1.95
N VAL A 30 17.00 4.63 2.84
CA VAL A 30 16.61 3.48 3.69
C VAL A 30 15.22 2.93 3.34
N ILE A 31 14.34 3.73 2.75
CA ILE A 31 12.94 3.34 2.47
C ILE A 31 12.63 3.75 1.04
N ASN A 32 12.58 2.77 0.14
CA ASN A 32 12.26 2.97 -1.26
C ASN A 32 10.89 2.35 -1.54
N LEU A 33 9.90 3.18 -1.84
CA LEU A 33 8.56 2.73 -2.19
C LEU A 33 8.58 1.72 -3.34
N GLU A 34 9.50 1.87 -4.28
CA GLU A 34 9.66 0.93 -5.40
C GLU A 34 10.15 -0.45 -4.93
N GLN A 35 11.02 -0.50 -3.92
CA GLN A 35 11.43 -1.77 -3.32
C GLN A 35 10.26 -2.42 -2.60
N ASP A 36 9.49 -1.64 -1.83
CA ASP A 36 8.30 -2.15 -1.13
C ASP A 36 7.35 -2.82 -2.14
N LEU A 37 7.12 -2.16 -3.28
CA LEU A 37 6.25 -2.65 -4.35
C LEU A 37 6.84 -3.84 -5.11
N GLN A 38 8.16 -3.91 -5.29
CA GLN A 38 8.80 -5.09 -5.88
C GLN A 38 8.68 -6.31 -4.96
N ASP A 39 8.90 -6.12 -3.67
CA ASP A 39 8.79 -7.15 -2.64
C ASP A 39 7.37 -7.75 -2.59
N LEU A 40 6.35 -6.93 -2.82
CA LEU A 40 4.95 -7.38 -2.86
C LEU A 40 4.64 -8.44 -3.93
N ASN A 41 5.47 -8.57 -4.97
CA ASN A 41 5.34 -9.68 -5.93
C ASN A 41 5.71 -11.04 -5.32
N THR A 42 6.57 -11.04 -4.30
CA THR A 42 7.05 -12.26 -3.64
C THR A 42 6.35 -12.49 -2.31
N TRP A 43 6.03 -11.41 -1.58
CA TRP A 43 5.42 -11.42 -0.25
C TRP A 43 4.19 -10.50 -0.19
N PRO A 44 3.08 -10.87 -0.88
CA PRO A 44 1.87 -10.05 -0.94
C PRO A 44 1.24 -9.78 0.45
N GLU A 45 1.43 -10.68 1.40
CA GLU A 45 0.96 -10.56 2.79
C GLU A 45 1.52 -9.32 3.51
N ARG A 46 2.73 -8.87 3.13
CA ARG A 46 3.37 -7.69 3.71
C ARG A 46 2.57 -6.42 3.51
N LEU A 47 1.69 -6.37 2.51
CA LEU A 47 0.81 -5.24 2.25
C LEU A 47 -0.06 -4.90 3.47
N GLU A 48 -0.65 -5.93 4.07
CA GLU A 48 -1.56 -5.77 5.22
C GLU A 48 -0.81 -5.91 6.56
N ASP A 49 0.28 -6.68 6.60
CA ASP A 49 1.06 -6.90 7.82
C ASP A 49 1.99 -5.71 8.15
N SER A 50 3.10 -5.57 7.44
CA SER A 50 4.17 -4.63 7.81
C SER A 50 4.01 -3.28 7.12
N TYR A 51 3.72 -3.26 5.81
CA TYR A 51 3.71 -2.05 5.01
C TYR A 51 2.59 -1.09 5.38
N ARG A 52 1.40 -1.58 5.75
CA ARG A 52 0.33 -0.71 6.26
C ARG A 52 0.81 0.14 7.44
N ALA A 53 1.47 -0.47 8.42
CA ALA A 53 1.95 0.21 9.62
C ALA A 53 3.13 1.15 9.31
N GLU A 54 4.06 0.69 8.48
CA GLU A 54 5.24 1.46 8.04
C GLU A 54 4.83 2.69 7.24
N TRP A 55 3.98 2.53 6.22
CA TRP A 55 3.48 3.62 5.38
C TRP A 55 2.67 4.61 6.21
N THR A 56 1.78 4.14 7.08
CA THR A 56 1.01 5.01 7.99
C THR A 56 1.93 5.87 8.86
N SER A 57 2.97 5.27 9.44
CA SER A 57 3.94 5.97 10.28
C SER A 57 4.73 7.01 9.50
N TYR A 58 5.19 6.65 8.30
CA TYR A 58 5.87 7.57 7.39
C TYR A 58 4.97 8.76 7.00
N ILE A 59 3.75 8.48 6.58
CA ILE A 59 2.76 9.49 6.16
C ILE A 59 2.46 10.44 7.31
N LYS A 60 2.23 9.94 8.53
CA LYS A 60 1.99 10.78 9.71
C LYS A 60 3.15 11.77 9.92
N LYS A 61 4.40 11.29 9.93
CA LYS A 61 5.59 12.14 10.10
C LYS A 61 5.68 13.22 9.02
N ARG A 62 5.45 12.87 7.76
CA ARG A 62 5.53 13.80 6.63
C ARG A 62 4.35 14.78 6.60
N LEU A 63 3.14 14.35 6.92
CA LEU A 63 1.97 15.23 7.02
C LEU A 63 2.14 16.30 8.09
N HIS A 64 2.77 15.99 9.22
CA HIS A 64 3.13 17.02 10.20
C HIS A 64 4.05 18.11 9.61
N THR A 65 4.98 17.71 8.74
CA THR A 65 5.85 18.67 8.02
C THR A 65 5.05 19.51 7.02
N ILE A 66 4.11 18.89 6.30
CA ILE A 66 3.20 19.63 5.39
C ILE A 66 2.34 20.64 6.16
N LYS A 67 1.77 20.25 7.31
CA LYS A 67 0.93 21.15 8.13
C LYS A 67 1.69 22.36 8.68
N ALA A 68 3.03 22.26 8.81
CA ALA A 68 3.88 23.37 9.24
C ALA A 68 4.27 24.32 8.09
N LYS A 69 4.02 23.96 6.82
CA LYS A 69 4.32 24.80 5.65
C LYS A 69 3.27 25.89 5.44
N PRO A 70 3.57 26.94 4.65
CA PRO A 70 2.60 27.96 4.27
C PRO A 70 1.34 27.36 3.60
N GLU A 71 0.20 28.01 3.78
CA GLU A 71 -1.10 27.54 3.27
C GLU A 71 -1.09 27.28 1.75
N LYS A 72 -0.34 28.08 1.00
CA LYS A 72 -0.15 27.90 -0.46
C LYS A 72 0.48 26.54 -0.78
N GLU A 73 1.51 26.13 -0.05
CA GLU A 73 2.17 24.83 -0.25
C GLU A 73 1.27 23.67 0.19
N GLN A 74 0.54 23.84 1.29
CA GLN A 74 -0.46 22.85 1.73
C GLN A 74 -1.53 22.63 0.66
N SER A 75 -2.04 23.71 0.08
CA SER A 75 -3.06 23.68 -0.97
C SER A 75 -2.56 22.98 -2.23
N VAL A 76 -1.31 23.21 -2.62
CA VAL A 76 -0.67 22.48 -3.74
C VAL A 76 -0.60 20.99 -3.46
N PHE A 77 -0.20 20.59 -2.24
CA PHE A 77 -0.16 19.19 -1.83
C PHE A 77 -1.55 18.53 -1.91
N TRP A 78 -2.57 19.15 -1.32
CA TRP A 78 -3.94 18.61 -1.32
C TRP A 78 -4.53 18.54 -2.73
N ARG A 79 -4.22 19.52 -3.58
CA ARG A 79 -4.63 19.50 -4.99
C ARG A 79 -3.98 18.32 -5.73
N LYS A 80 -2.66 18.14 -5.59
CA LYS A 80 -1.95 17.02 -6.22
C LYS A 80 -2.50 15.67 -5.76
N HIS A 81 -2.81 15.52 -4.47
CA HIS A 81 -3.46 14.33 -3.94
C HIS A 81 -4.83 14.08 -4.55
N THR A 82 -5.66 15.12 -4.63
CA THR A 82 -7.01 15.01 -5.20
C THR A 82 -6.97 14.68 -6.69
N GLU A 83 -6.06 15.30 -7.45
CA GLU A 83 -5.84 15.03 -8.88
C GLU A 83 -5.40 13.59 -9.10
N LEU A 84 -4.44 13.10 -8.32
CA LEU A 84 -3.93 11.72 -8.44
C LEU A 84 -5.01 10.68 -8.16
N MET A 85 -5.84 10.91 -7.12
CA MET A 85 -6.93 10.00 -6.77
C MET A 85 -8.10 10.06 -7.77
N SER A 86 -8.35 11.22 -8.39
CA SER A 86 -9.45 11.40 -9.34
C SER A 86 -9.10 10.90 -10.75
N ASN A 87 -7.84 11.01 -11.16
CA ASN A 87 -7.35 10.56 -12.46
C ASN A 87 -6.03 9.82 -12.32
N ARG A 88 -6.12 8.56 -11.88
CA ARG A 88 -4.96 7.69 -11.64
C ARG A 88 -4.14 7.42 -12.91
N ASN A 89 -4.78 7.48 -14.08
CA ASN A 89 -4.15 7.20 -15.37
C ASN A 89 -3.26 8.35 -15.87
N ASN A 90 -3.29 9.52 -15.22
CA ASN A 90 -2.43 10.64 -15.57
C ASN A 90 -0.95 10.38 -15.22
N ASP A 91 -0.69 9.49 -14.27
CA ASP A 91 0.65 9.03 -13.91
C ASP A 91 0.70 7.51 -14.13
N GLN A 92 1.35 7.10 -15.23
CA GLN A 92 1.45 5.70 -15.62
C GLN A 92 2.07 4.84 -14.51
N ARG A 93 3.11 5.36 -13.84
CA ARG A 93 3.83 4.65 -12.78
C ARG A 93 2.93 4.45 -11.57
N PHE A 94 2.20 5.49 -11.18
CA PHE A 94 1.19 5.37 -10.13
C PHE A 94 0.10 4.35 -10.50
N ALA A 95 -0.40 4.38 -11.74
CA ALA A 95 -1.43 3.46 -12.20
C ALA A 95 -0.97 2.00 -12.17
N GLU A 96 0.26 1.71 -12.63
CA GLU A 96 0.86 0.37 -12.60
C GLU A 96 0.91 -0.19 -11.18
N PHE A 97 1.45 0.57 -10.23
CA PHE A 97 1.53 0.14 -8.83
C PHE A 97 0.18 0.07 -8.14
N ALA A 98 -0.75 0.99 -8.43
CA ALA A 98 -2.11 0.92 -7.92
C ALA A 98 -2.83 -0.35 -8.41
N ASN A 99 -2.65 -0.72 -9.68
CA ASN A 99 -3.19 -1.96 -10.23
C ASN A 99 -2.58 -3.21 -9.59
N GLN A 100 -1.27 -3.18 -9.31
CA GLN A 100 -0.59 -4.26 -8.60
C GLN A 100 -1.16 -4.45 -7.18
N ILE A 101 -1.31 -3.36 -6.42
CA ILE A 101 -1.89 -3.38 -5.07
C ILE A 101 -3.33 -3.91 -5.11
N LEU A 102 -4.15 -3.43 -6.05
CA LEU A 102 -5.52 -3.91 -6.24
C LEU A 102 -5.57 -5.40 -6.57
N HIS A 103 -4.67 -5.88 -7.42
CA HIS A 103 -4.58 -7.29 -7.76
C HIS A 103 -4.26 -8.14 -6.52
N ILE A 104 -3.26 -7.73 -5.73
CA ILE A 104 -2.89 -8.41 -4.49
C ILE A 104 -4.05 -8.45 -3.50
N GLN A 105 -4.76 -7.33 -3.31
CA GLN A 105 -5.94 -7.31 -2.43
C GLN A 105 -7.06 -8.23 -2.92
N SER A 106 -7.26 -8.33 -4.24
CA SER A 106 -8.25 -9.24 -4.83
C SER A 106 -7.89 -10.71 -4.60
N LEU A 107 -6.60 -11.05 -4.64
CA LEU A 107 -6.09 -12.40 -4.34
C LEU A 107 -6.26 -12.73 -2.84
N ALA A 108 -5.95 -11.79 -1.96
CA ALA A 108 -6.13 -11.97 -0.52
C ALA A 108 -7.62 -12.12 -0.13
N SER A 109 -8.52 -11.51 -0.90
CA SER A 109 -9.98 -11.57 -0.65
C SER A 109 -10.66 -12.80 -1.28
N THR A 110 -9.97 -13.54 -2.16
CA THR A 110 -10.52 -14.75 -2.77
C THR A 110 -10.12 -15.97 -1.93
N ASP A 111 -11.09 -16.57 -1.23
CA ASP A 111 -10.99 -17.83 -0.46
C ASP A 111 -10.58 -19.07 -1.30
N ASN A 112 -10.08 -18.89 -2.52
CA ASN A 112 -9.67 -19.97 -3.41
C ASN A 112 -8.18 -20.25 -3.27
N ILE A 113 -7.78 -20.72 -2.09
CA ILE A 113 -6.56 -21.53 -2.00
C ILE A 113 -6.89 -22.87 -2.64
N THR A 114 -6.77 -22.97 -3.96
CA THR A 114 -6.75 -24.25 -4.66
C THR A 114 -5.46 -24.94 -4.26
N VAL A 115 -5.48 -25.64 -3.13
CA VAL A 115 -4.43 -26.56 -2.74
C VAL A 115 -4.30 -27.57 -3.88
N LEU A 116 -3.26 -27.43 -4.70
CA LEU A 116 -2.87 -28.46 -5.66
C LEU A 116 -2.54 -29.73 -4.86
N PRO A 117 -3.32 -30.82 -4.99
CA PRO A 117 -3.07 -32.05 -4.28
C PRO A 117 -1.94 -32.78 -4.99
N THR A 118 -0.71 -32.30 -4.81
CA THR A 118 0.49 -33.00 -5.28
C THR A 118 0.55 -34.39 -4.60
N PRO A 119 1.10 -35.41 -5.27
CA PRO A 119 1.29 -36.73 -4.66
C PRO A 119 2.06 -36.64 -3.34
N LEU A 120 3.02 -35.73 -3.24
CA LEU A 120 3.79 -35.45 -2.03
C LEU A 120 2.92 -34.93 -0.89
N LYS A 121 2.02 -33.96 -1.14
CA LYS A 121 1.11 -33.44 -0.10
C LYS A 121 0.17 -34.53 0.42
N ARG A 122 -0.36 -35.37 -0.47
CA ARG A 122 -1.21 -36.52 -0.10
C ARG A 122 -0.45 -37.55 0.76
N TYR A 123 0.82 -37.78 0.44
CA TYR A 123 1.69 -38.67 1.22
C TYR A 123 1.97 -38.11 2.63
N LEU A 124 2.31 -36.82 2.73
CA LEU A 124 2.53 -36.15 4.01
C LEU A 124 1.26 -36.10 4.87
N GLN A 125 0.10 -35.84 4.26
CA GLN A 125 -1.19 -35.88 4.97
C GLN A 125 -1.51 -37.27 5.53
N ARG A 126 -1.20 -38.35 4.81
CA ARG A 126 -1.34 -39.72 5.33
C ARG A 126 -0.39 -40.02 6.48
N LEU A 127 0.83 -39.50 6.45
CA LEU A 127 1.80 -39.68 7.52
C LEU A 127 1.43 -38.95 8.81
N LEU A 128 0.77 -37.80 8.69
CA LEU A 128 0.39 -36.94 9.83
C LEU A 128 -0.98 -37.31 10.44
N GLN A 129 -1.79 -38.13 9.78
CA GLN A 129 -3.05 -38.67 10.32
C GLN A 129 -2.82 -40.03 11.01
N LEU A 130 -1.97 -40.06 12.04
CA LEU A 130 -1.90 -41.17 13.00
C LEU A 130 -3.17 -41.23 13.85
#